data_AF-A0A2U1JMF5-F1
#
_entry.id   AF-A0A2U1JMF5-F1
#
_cell.length_a   1.000
_cell.length_b   1.000
_cell.length_c   1.000
_cell.angle_alpha   90.00
_cell.angle_beta   90.00
_cell.angle_gamma   90.00
#
_symmetry.space_group_name_H-M   'P 1'
#
loop_
_entity.id
_entity.type
_entity.pdbx_description
1 polymer ?
#
loop_
_entity_poly.entity_id
_entity_poly.type
_entity_poly.pdbx_seq_one_letter_code
_entity_poly.pdbx_strand_id
1 'polypeptide(L)'
;MKNRILCILVSLFSMVFYAQNKTIIGKWNSIHEETGKIISVVEIYEENNKIYGKVCEISNPKSRSLLCENCSGEDKNKPFLGLVVIKGLQKNENQYSDGDILDPESGRLYNCDITLIDQDNIKVRGYLGISFFGRTQYWQRVKNNQN
;
A
#
# COMPACT_ATOMS: atom_id res chain seq x y z
N MET A 1 29.47 -52.83 -27.39
CA MET A 1 29.64 -52.04 -26.15
C MET A 1 30.50 -50.81 -26.42
N LYS A 2 29.89 -49.65 -26.72
CA LYS A 2 30.57 -48.34 -26.68
C LYS A 2 29.55 -47.20 -26.78
N ASN A 3 29.29 -46.60 -25.62
CA ASN A 3 29.17 -45.16 -25.40
C ASN A 3 28.16 -44.35 -26.23
N ARG A 4 26.84 -44.55 -26.10
CA ARG A 4 25.88 -43.46 -26.44
C ARG A 4 24.65 -43.30 -25.54
N ILE A 5 24.45 -44.14 -24.52
CA ILE A 5 23.19 -44.12 -23.75
C ILE A 5 23.52 -43.96 -22.27
N LEU A 6 23.95 -42.77 -21.84
CA LEU A 6 23.71 -42.30 -20.46
C LEU A 6 24.04 -40.81 -20.23
N CYS A 7 23.94 -39.95 -21.25
CA CYS A 7 24.03 -38.49 -21.02
C CYS A 7 22.69 -37.85 -20.59
N ILE A 8 21.70 -38.64 -20.19
CA ILE A 8 20.31 -38.18 -19.94
C ILE A 8 19.90 -38.34 -18.47
N LEU A 9 20.82 -38.76 -17.59
CA LEU A 9 20.58 -38.79 -16.15
C LEU A 9 21.22 -37.56 -15.52
N VAL A 10 20.41 -36.79 -14.77
CA VAL A 10 20.78 -35.64 -13.93
C VAL A 10 20.76 -34.24 -14.60
N SER A 11 19.82 -34.00 -15.53
CA SER A 11 19.41 -32.63 -15.94
C SER A 11 18.00 -32.27 -15.44
N LEU A 12 17.68 -32.63 -14.20
CA LEU A 12 16.49 -32.18 -13.48
C LEU A 12 16.92 -31.23 -12.36
N PHE A 13 17.64 -30.16 -12.73
CA PHE A 13 17.72 -28.98 -11.88
C PHE A 13 16.42 -28.20 -12.11
N SER A 14 15.34 -28.67 -11.48
CA SER A 14 14.05 -27.99 -11.48
C SER A 14 14.23 -26.64 -10.76
N MET A 15 14.43 -25.60 -11.56
CA MET A 15 14.43 -24.22 -11.10
C MET A 15 13.01 -23.89 -10.66
N VAL A 16 12.74 -24.02 -9.36
CA VAL A 16 11.50 -23.55 -8.77
C VAL A 16 11.51 -22.03 -8.91
N PHE A 17 10.87 -21.53 -9.96
CA PHE A 17 10.58 -20.11 -10.07
C PHE A 17 9.60 -19.77 -8.96
N TYR A 18 10.11 -19.21 -7.86
CA TYR A 18 9.26 -18.50 -6.91
C TYR A 18 8.65 -17.32 -7.67
N ALA A 19 7.41 -17.47 -8.11
CA ALA A 19 6.62 -16.34 -8.54
C ALA A 19 6.48 -15.43 -7.32
N GLN A 20 7.25 -14.34 -7.29
CA GLN A 20 7.04 -13.29 -6.30
C GLN A 20 5.64 -12.73 -6.57
N ASN A 21 4.69 -13.10 -5.72
CA ASN A 21 3.36 -12.54 -5.76
C ASN A 21 3.49 -11.04 -5.49
N LYS A 22 3.52 -10.25 -6.57
CA LYS A 22 3.53 -8.80 -6.52
C LYS A 22 2.25 -8.34 -5.85
N THR A 23 2.35 -7.93 -4.58
CA THR A 23 1.22 -7.51 -3.74
C THR A 23 1.47 -6.12 -3.17
N ILE A 24 0.38 -5.39 -2.93
CA ILE A 24 0.41 -4.09 -2.24
C ILE A 24 0.47 -4.25 -0.73
N ILE A 25 0.28 -5.47 -0.20
CA ILE A 25 0.39 -5.73 1.24
C ILE A 25 1.81 -5.40 1.73
N GLY A 26 1.91 -4.75 2.88
CA GLY A 26 3.16 -4.32 3.50
C GLY A 26 3.16 -2.86 3.93
N LYS A 27 4.32 -2.35 4.35
CA LYS A 27 4.49 -0.98 4.83
C LYS A 27 4.98 -0.05 3.72
N TRP A 28 4.38 1.13 3.64
CA TRP A 28 4.64 2.12 2.60
C TRP A 28 4.84 3.51 3.18
N ASN A 29 5.85 4.21 2.69
CA ASN A 29 6.11 5.61 2.97
C ASN A 29 5.19 6.47 2.11
N SER A 30 4.31 7.25 2.74
CA SER A 30 3.65 8.37 2.06
C SER A 30 4.61 9.55 1.98
N ILE A 31 4.66 10.20 0.82
CA ILE A 31 5.68 11.19 0.49
C ILE A 31 5.01 12.53 0.17
N HIS A 32 5.57 13.60 0.72
CA HIS A 32 5.19 14.96 0.34
C HIS A 32 5.81 15.29 -1.03
N GLU A 33 4.99 15.41 -2.06
CA GLU A 33 5.45 15.52 -3.46
C GLU A 33 6.44 16.67 -3.68
N GLU A 34 6.20 17.84 -3.07
CA GLU A 34 7.06 19.01 -3.26
C GLU A 34 8.41 18.89 -2.54
N THR A 35 8.47 18.19 -1.41
CA THR A 35 9.67 18.19 -0.54
C THR A 35 10.40 16.85 -0.54
N GLY A 36 9.80 15.79 -1.09
CA GLY A 36 10.31 14.43 -1.07
C GLY A 36 10.37 13.81 0.33
N LYS A 37 9.86 14.48 1.36
CA LYS A 37 9.93 14.00 2.74
C LYS A 37 8.86 12.94 3.01
N ILE A 38 9.23 11.90 3.75
CA ILE A 38 8.29 10.91 4.28
C ILE A 38 7.39 11.62 5.29
N ILE A 39 6.08 11.53 5.09
CA ILE A 39 5.07 12.10 6.00
C ILE A 39 4.69 11.06 7.06
N SER A 40 4.38 9.85 6.61
CA SER A 40 3.93 8.74 7.46
C SER A 40 4.26 7.39 6.84
N VAL A 41 4.23 6.35 7.66
CA VAL A 41 4.23 4.95 7.21
C VAL A 41 2.83 4.39 7.34
N VAL A 42 2.29 3.87 6.24
CA VAL A 42 0.99 3.19 6.18
C VAL A 42 1.23 1.70 5.96
N GLU A 43 0.71 0.89 6.89
CA GLU A 43 0.66 -0.57 6.75
C GLU A 43 -0.60 -0.95 5.99
N ILE A 44 -0.43 -1.48 4.79
CA ILE A 44 -1.49 -2.04 3.95
C ILE A 44 -1.62 -3.52 4.26
N TYR A 45 -2.84 -3.96 4.58
CA TYR A 45 -3.16 -5.33 4.97
C TYR A 45 -4.49 -5.79 4.39
N GLU A 46 -4.70 -7.09 4.38
CA GLU A 46 -5.95 -7.72 3.96
C GLU A 46 -6.73 -8.21 5.18
N GLU A 47 -8.02 -7.91 5.22
CA GLU A 47 -8.98 -8.39 6.21
C GLU A 47 -10.30 -8.69 5.51
N ASN A 48 -10.87 -9.88 5.73
CA ASN A 48 -12.14 -10.31 5.12
C ASN A 48 -12.19 -10.10 3.59
N ASN A 49 -11.11 -10.47 2.89
CA ASN A 49 -10.92 -10.31 1.43
C ASN A 49 -10.99 -8.86 0.92
N LYS A 50 -10.79 -7.88 1.80
CA LYS A 50 -10.70 -6.46 1.48
C LYS A 50 -9.38 -5.89 1.98
N ILE A 51 -8.89 -4.85 1.30
CA ILE A 51 -7.65 -4.19 1.64
C ILE A 51 -7.91 -2.93 2.45
N TYR A 52 -7.12 -2.78 3.50
CA TYR A 52 -7.13 -1.66 4.42
C TYR A 52 -5.72 -1.10 4.60
N GLY A 53 -5.62 0.12 5.11
CA GLY A 53 -4.35 0.78 5.35
C GLY A 53 -4.37 1.54 6.66
N LYS A 54 -3.49 1.18 7.59
CA LYS A 54 -3.38 1.81 8.91
C LYS A 54 -2.13 2.67 9.00
N VAL A 55 -2.25 3.88 9.53
CA VAL A 55 -1.09 4.74 9.82
C VAL A 55 -0.34 4.14 11.01
N CYS A 56 0.89 3.70 10.82
CA CYS A 56 1.69 3.05 11.87
C CYS A 56 2.86 3.93 12.35
N GLU A 57 3.30 4.90 11.56
CA GLU A 57 4.32 5.88 11.96
C GLU A 57 4.01 7.25 11.36
N ILE A 58 4.39 8.33 12.05
CA ILE A 58 4.28 9.70 11.56
C ILE A 58 5.63 10.39 11.80
N SER A 59 6.19 10.96 10.74
CA SER A 59 7.53 11.57 10.76
C SER A 59 7.59 12.80 11.66
N ASN A 60 6.57 13.67 11.58
CA ASN A 60 6.48 14.85 12.42
C ASN A 60 5.98 14.49 13.83
N PRO A 61 6.79 14.65 14.90
CA PRO A 61 6.36 14.32 16.26
C PRO A 61 5.15 15.11 16.73
N LYS A 62 4.99 16.37 16.29
CA LYS A 62 3.84 17.20 16.64
C LYS A 62 2.53 16.66 16.07
N SER A 63 2.61 15.94 14.96
CA SER A 63 1.45 15.35 14.28
C SER A 63 1.02 14.01 14.89
N ARG A 64 1.85 13.37 15.73
CA ARG A 64 1.56 12.05 16.32
C ARG A 64 0.39 12.04 17.29
N SER A 65 0.16 13.18 17.96
CA SER A 65 -0.93 13.36 18.93
C SER A 65 -2.14 14.08 18.35
N LEU A 66 -2.14 14.43 17.05
CA LEU A 66 -3.29 15.04 16.41
C LEU A 66 -4.45 14.05 16.34
N LEU A 67 -5.65 14.55 16.59
CA LEU A 67 -6.89 13.80 16.50
C LEU A 67 -7.61 14.19 15.22
N CYS A 68 -8.35 13.26 14.62
CA CYS A 68 -9.24 13.58 13.51
C CYS A 68 -10.52 14.24 14.00
N GLU A 69 -10.44 15.52 14.33
CA GLU A 69 -11.57 16.32 14.84
C GLU A 69 -12.64 16.53 13.77
N ASN A 70 -12.22 16.65 12.50
CA ASN A 70 -13.09 16.83 11.34
C ASN A 70 -13.71 15.51 10.84
N CYS A 71 -13.22 14.35 11.30
CA CYS A 71 -13.79 13.06 10.93
C CYS A 71 -15.20 12.86 11.50
N SER A 72 -15.93 11.94 10.90
CA SER A 72 -17.27 11.53 11.31
C SER A 72 -17.30 10.06 11.73
N GLY A 73 -18.38 9.65 12.42
CA GLY A 73 -18.61 8.26 12.80
C GLY A 73 -17.50 7.70 13.69
N GLU A 74 -17.05 6.49 13.37
CA GLU A 74 -16.02 5.79 14.15
C GLU A 74 -14.65 6.46 14.11
N ASP A 75 -14.36 7.32 13.13
CA ASP A 75 -13.05 7.94 12.97
C ASP A 75 -12.91 9.25 13.76
N LYS A 76 -14.04 9.79 14.24
CA LYS A 76 -14.06 11.06 14.96
C LYS A 76 -13.23 10.99 16.24
N ASN A 77 -12.38 12.00 16.43
CA ASN A 77 -11.49 12.14 17.58
C ASN A 77 -10.51 10.97 17.79
N LYS A 78 -10.34 10.07 16.81
CA LYS A 78 -9.26 9.08 16.85
C LYS A 78 -7.92 9.76 16.54
N PRO A 79 -6.82 9.34 17.18
CA PRO A 79 -5.49 9.83 16.83
C PRO A 79 -5.14 9.50 15.38
N PHE A 80 -4.39 10.38 14.71
CA PHE A 80 -3.88 10.13 13.36
C PHE A 80 -3.02 8.85 13.35
N LEU A 81 -2.19 8.67 14.38
CA LEU A 81 -1.44 7.44 14.59
C LEU A 81 -2.39 6.29 14.95
N GLY A 82 -2.36 5.23 14.17
CA GLY A 82 -3.24 4.07 14.33
C GLY A 82 -4.56 4.17 13.57
N LEU A 83 -4.85 5.29 12.92
CA LEU A 83 -6.07 5.46 12.12
C LEU A 83 -6.04 4.59 10.87
N VAL A 84 -7.16 3.93 10.56
CA VAL A 84 -7.34 3.20 9.30
C VAL A 84 -7.81 4.19 8.25
N VAL A 85 -6.88 4.57 7.36
CA VAL A 85 -7.11 5.59 6.34
C VAL A 85 -7.51 5.01 4.99
N ILE A 86 -7.01 3.84 4.60
CA ILE A 86 -7.51 3.12 3.41
C ILE A 86 -8.55 2.11 3.87
N LYS A 87 -9.71 2.11 3.24
CA LYS A 87 -10.89 1.34 3.68
C LYS A 87 -11.49 0.54 2.53
N GLY A 88 -11.40 -0.78 2.64
CA GLY A 88 -12.27 -1.69 1.90
C GLY A 88 -11.97 -1.88 0.42
N LEU A 89 -10.74 -1.62 -0.06
CA LEU A 89 -10.42 -1.82 -1.48
C LEU A 89 -10.51 -3.30 -1.86
N GLN A 90 -10.89 -3.56 -3.10
CA GLN A 90 -11.01 -4.88 -3.69
C GLN A 90 -10.00 -5.04 -4.82
N LYS A 91 -9.42 -6.23 -4.94
CA LYS A 91 -8.47 -6.53 -6.02
C LYS A 91 -9.23 -6.74 -7.33
N ASN A 92 -8.99 -5.86 -8.30
CA ASN A 92 -9.58 -5.88 -9.63
C ASN A 92 -8.46 -5.93 -10.68
N GLU A 93 -8.26 -7.10 -11.27
CA GLU A 93 -7.20 -7.37 -12.26
C GLU A 93 -5.80 -6.92 -11.77
N ASN A 94 -5.35 -5.75 -12.23
CA ASN A 94 -4.03 -5.16 -11.99
C ASN A 94 -4.06 -3.99 -10.99
N GLN A 95 -5.21 -3.67 -10.40
CA GLN A 95 -5.40 -2.58 -9.45
C GLN A 95 -6.25 -3.00 -8.24
N TYR A 96 -6.28 -2.15 -7.22
CA TYR A 96 -7.16 -2.28 -6.08
C TYR A 96 -8.07 -1.05 -6.04
N SER A 97 -9.39 -1.22 -6.09
CA SER A 97 -10.36 -0.12 -6.21
C SER A 97 -11.63 -0.41 -5.38
N ASP A 98 -12.72 0.34 -5.60
CA ASP A 98 -14.02 0.16 -4.93
C ASP A 98 -13.97 0.30 -3.40
N GLY A 99 -13.03 1.11 -2.92
CA GLY A 99 -12.95 1.53 -1.52
C GLY A 99 -12.59 3.00 -1.42
N ASP A 100 -12.27 3.43 -0.21
CA ASP A 100 -12.05 4.84 0.11
C ASP A 100 -10.70 5.08 0.79
N ILE A 101 -10.23 6.33 0.70
CA ILE A 101 -9.14 6.87 1.49
C ILE A 101 -9.64 8.09 2.29
N LEU A 102 -9.41 8.05 3.59
CA LEU A 102 -9.71 9.12 4.53
C LEU A 102 -8.52 10.08 4.61
N ASP A 103 -8.78 11.36 4.36
CA ASP A 103 -7.87 12.44 4.73
C ASP A 103 -8.18 12.89 6.17
N PRO A 104 -7.31 12.61 7.15
CA PRO A 104 -7.56 12.93 8.54
C PRO A 104 -7.47 14.44 8.84
N GLU A 105 -6.87 15.25 7.95
CA GLU A 105 -6.83 16.70 8.14
C GLU A 105 -8.17 17.34 7.80
N SER A 106 -8.76 16.97 6.66
CA SER A 106 -10.06 17.49 6.22
C SER A 106 -11.26 16.68 6.73
N GLY A 107 -11.05 15.46 7.24
CA GLY A 107 -12.10 14.52 7.63
C GLY A 107 -12.89 13.93 6.47
N ARG A 108 -12.44 14.15 5.22
CA ARG A 108 -13.16 13.73 4.01
C ARG A 108 -12.73 12.35 3.55
N LEU A 109 -13.70 11.59 3.07
CA LEU A 109 -13.48 10.33 2.35
C LEU A 109 -13.45 10.61 0.85
N TYR A 110 -12.51 9.96 0.18
CA TYR A 110 -12.32 10.00 -1.26
C TYR A 110 -12.34 8.58 -1.79
N ASN A 111 -12.93 8.35 -2.97
CA ASN A 111 -12.76 7.08 -3.65
C ASN A 111 -11.27 6.82 -3.89
N CYS A 112 -10.82 5.60 -3.69
CA CYS A 112 -9.42 5.25 -3.73
C CYS A 112 -9.12 4.13 -4.74
N ASP A 113 -8.09 4.36 -5.55
CA ASP A 113 -7.48 3.32 -6.38
C ASP A 113 -5.98 3.20 -6.02
N ILE A 114 -5.49 1.97 -5.87
CA ILE A 114 -4.07 1.66 -5.70
C ILE A 114 -3.60 0.79 -6.86
N THR A 115 -2.57 1.24 -7.56
CA THR A 115 -1.89 0.48 -8.61
C THR A 115 -0.47 0.16 -8.18
N LEU A 116 -0.07 -1.10 -8.28
CA LEU A 116 1.32 -1.51 -8.10
C LEU A 116 2.11 -1.17 -9.38
N ILE A 117 3.07 -0.26 -9.27
CA ILE A 117 3.92 0.13 -10.40
C ILE A 117 5.03 -0.91 -10.56
N ASP A 118 5.70 -1.21 -9.46
CA ASP A 118 6.72 -2.25 -9.35
C ASP A 118 6.76 -2.80 -7.90
N GLN A 119 7.76 -3.59 -7.56
CA GLN A 119 7.84 -4.20 -6.23
C GLN A 119 7.97 -3.17 -5.10
N ASP A 120 8.61 -2.03 -5.35
CA ASP A 120 8.96 -1.01 -4.37
C ASP A 120 8.11 0.27 -4.49
N ASN A 121 7.28 0.40 -5.53
CA ASN A 121 6.51 1.61 -5.79
C ASN A 121 5.02 1.32 -6.05
N ILE A 122 4.15 2.11 -5.41
CA ILE A 122 2.71 2.13 -5.70
C ILE A 122 2.26 3.54 -6.06
N LYS A 123 1.21 3.60 -6.87
CA LYS A 123 0.43 4.79 -7.16
C LYS A 123 -0.85 4.72 -6.32
N VAL A 124 -1.11 5.73 -5.50
CA VAL A 124 -2.33 5.87 -4.69
C VAL A 124 -3.11 7.07 -5.21
N ARG A 125 -4.33 6.87 -5.72
CA ARG A 125 -5.19 7.93 -6.24
C ARG A 125 -6.43 8.07 -5.38
N GLY A 126 -6.68 9.29 -4.89
CA GLY A 126 -7.93 9.66 -4.21
C GLY A 126 -8.74 10.63 -5.08
N TYR A 127 -10.04 10.44 -5.24
CA TYR A 127 -10.90 11.29 -6.07
C TYR A 127 -12.33 11.42 -5.53
N LEU A 128 -13.09 12.40 -6.03
CA LEU A 128 -14.51 12.59 -5.72
C LEU A 128 -15.37 12.24 -6.94
N GLY A 129 -16.16 11.16 -6.85
CA GLY A 129 -17.10 10.76 -7.89
C GLY A 129 -16.41 10.21 -9.13
N ILE A 130 -16.12 11.05 -10.13
CA ILE A 130 -15.42 10.63 -11.36
C ILE A 130 -13.91 10.83 -11.15
N SER A 131 -13.11 9.81 -11.48
CA SER A 131 -11.66 9.77 -11.23
C SER A 131 -10.87 11.00 -11.72
N PHE A 132 -11.41 11.81 -12.65
CA PHE A 132 -10.75 13.03 -13.13
C PHE A 132 -10.56 14.11 -12.04
N PHE A 133 -11.46 14.21 -11.06
CA PHE A 133 -11.36 15.18 -9.96
C PHE A 133 -10.74 14.53 -8.72
N GLY A 134 -9.40 14.51 -8.68
CA GLY A 134 -8.67 13.87 -7.59
C GLY A 134 -7.19 14.26 -7.53
N ARG A 135 -6.49 13.61 -6.61
CA ARG A 135 -5.04 13.71 -6.42
C ARG A 135 -4.43 12.32 -6.49
N THR A 136 -3.22 12.25 -7.01
CA THR A 136 -2.42 11.03 -7.04
C THR A 136 -1.19 11.27 -6.19
N GLN A 137 -0.75 10.26 -5.45
CA GLN A 137 0.51 10.21 -4.75
C GLN A 137 1.28 8.96 -5.15
N TYR A 138 2.59 9.01 -5.04
CA TYR A 138 3.48 7.89 -5.24
C TYR A 138 4.11 7.52 -3.91
N TRP A 139 3.88 6.28 -3.47
CA TRP A 139 4.41 5.79 -2.21
C TRP A 139 5.50 4.75 -2.47
N GLN A 140 6.47 4.72 -1.57
CA GLN A 140 7.62 3.84 -1.65
C GLN A 140 7.56 2.79 -0.55
N ARG A 141 7.85 1.54 -0.88
CA ARG A 141 7.88 0.46 0.11
C ARG A 141 8.94 0.77 1.17
N VAL A 142 8.60 0.54 2.43
CA VAL A 142 9.58 0.64 3.51
C VAL A 142 10.62 -0.46 3.29
N LYS A 143 11.88 -0.05 3.10
CA LYS A 143 13.01 -0.97 3.07
C LYS A 143 13.42 -1.21 4.51
N ASN A 144 13.34 -2.47 4.95
CA ASN A 144 13.93 -2.88 6.22
C ASN A 144 15.45 -2.73 6.09
N ASN A 145 15.98 -1.56 6.42
CA ASN A 145 17.38 -1.49 6.81
C ASN A 145 17.43 -2.15 8.18
N GLN A 146 17.85 -3.42 8.22
CA GLN A 146 18.29 -4.02 9.48
C GLN A 146 19.37 -3.11 10.05
N ASN A 147 19.09 -2.45 11.17
CA ASN A 147 20.04 -1.98 12.16
C ASN A 147 19.33 -1.94 13.50
#